data_AF-A0A1H7VV31-F1
#
_entry.id   AF-A0A1H7VV31-F1
#
_cell.length_a   1.000
_cell.length_b   1.000
_cell.length_c   1.000
_cell.angle_alpha   90.00
_cell.angle_beta   90.00
_cell.angle_gamma   90.00
#
_symmetry.space_group_name_H-M   'P 1'
#
loop_
_entity.id
_entity.type
_entity.pdbx_description
1 polymer ?
#
loop_
_entity_poly.entity_id
_entity_poly.type
_entity_poly.pdbx_seq_one_letter_code
_entity_poly.pdbx_strand_id
1 'polypeptide(L)'
;MPRKTAQVEEVAEENTNEQLDQEQAIKGETNTDEIASLNRMLGAVLTYLSDDEVEEIDIEFLLENTEGLREWWDKFRESNRKSIEEEIKQSLGELSLEELEQIREQIKEKKE
;
A
#
# COMPACT_ATOMS: atom_id res chain seq x y z
N MET A 1 -0.78 -43.18 50.86
CA MET A 1 -2.11 -43.03 50.21
C MET A 1 -1.95 -43.29 48.72
N PRO A 2 -2.77 -44.15 48.10
CA PRO A 2 -2.68 -44.50 46.69
C PRO A 2 -3.51 -43.54 45.82
N ARG A 3 -2.97 -43.11 44.67
CA ARG A 3 -3.71 -42.71 43.45
C ARG A 3 -2.77 -43.01 42.27
N LYS A 4 -2.91 -44.19 41.66
CA LYS A 4 -3.77 -44.52 40.51
C LYS A 4 -3.31 -43.80 39.23
N THR A 5 -2.68 -44.61 38.39
CA THR A 5 -2.24 -44.39 37.01
C THR A 5 -3.37 -43.89 36.13
N ALA A 6 -3.11 -42.83 35.35
CA ALA A 6 -3.79 -42.58 34.10
C ALA A 6 -2.83 -43.03 32.98
N GLN A 7 -3.08 -44.24 32.47
CA GLN A 7 -2.63 -44.64 31.14
C GLN A 7 -3.28 -43.66 30.15
N VAL A 8 -2.46 -42.96 29.38
CA VAL A 8 -2.88 -42.48 28.05
C VAL A 8 -1.97 -43.22 27.08
N GLU A 9 -2.65 -44.05 26.30
CA GLU A 9 -2.16 -45.04 25.38
C GLU A 9 -1.52 -44.34 24.17
N GLU A 10 -0.34 -44.81 23.80
CA GLU A 10 0.34 -44.51 22.55
C GLU A 10 -0.55 -44.90 21.36
N VAL A 11 -0.74 -43.99 20.41
CA VAL A 11 -0.94 -44.37 19.00
C VAL A 11 -0.05 -43.48 18.16
N ALA A 12 1.14 -44.02 17.93
CA ALA A 12 1.93 -44.01 16.70
C ALA A 12 1.79 -42.78 15.77
N GLU A 13 2.83 -41.97 15.81
CA GLU A 13 3.41 -41.33 14.65
C GLU A 13 3.74 -42.39 13.59
N GLU A 14 3.13 -42.31 12.42
CA GLU A 14 3.73 -42.70 11.13
C GLU A 14 2.74 -42.33 10.02
N ASN A 15 3.01 -41.21 9.34
CA ASN A 15 2.78 -41.00 7.90
C ASN A 15 3.40 -39.66 7.52
N THR A 16 4.72 -39.67 7.53
CA THR A 16 5.58 -38.60 7.03
C THR A 16 5.61 -38.64 5.50
N ASN A 17 5.61 -37.45 4.90
CA ASN A 17 6.13 -37.13 3.56
C ASN A 17 5.36 -37.58 2.31
N GLU A 18 4.27 -36.90 1.96
CA GLU A 18 3.93 -36.63 0.53
C GLU A 18 3.23 -35.27 0.31
N GLN A 19 3.49 -34.26 1.15
CA GLN A 19 2.81 -32.95 1.03
C GLN A 19 3.75 -31.74 1.14
N LEU A 20 4.99 -31.87 0.68
CA LEU A 20 5.96 -30.76 0.70
C LEU A 20 6.27 -30.12 -0.67
N ASP A 21 5.64 -30.55 -1.76
CA ASP A 21 6.07 -30.13 -3.11
C ASP A 21 5.09 -29.22 -3.88
N GLN A 22 4.04 -28.66 -3.27
CA GLN A 22 3.08 -27.80 -4.00
C GLN A 22 2.90 -26.37 -3.47
N GLU A 23 3.51 -26.00 -2.33
CA GLU A 23 3.31 -24.65 -1.76
C GLU A 23 4.38 -23.62 -2.16
N GLN A 24 5.42 -24.03 -2.88
CA GLN A 24 6.56 -23.14 -3.21
C GLN A 24 6.49 -22.51 -4.60
N ALA A 25 5.52 -22.86 -5.45
CA ALA A 25 5.42 -22.32 -6.81
C ALA A 25 4.46 -21.12 -6.97
N ILE A 26 3.62 -20.81 -5.96
CA ILE A 26 2.60 -19.73 -6.05
C ILE A 26 3.01 -18.46 -5.27
N LYS A 27 3.99 -18.54 -4.36
CA LYS A 27 4.36 -17.44 -3.44
C LYS A 27 5.09 -16.24 -4.08
N GLY A 28 5.42 -16.30 -5.37
CA GLY A 28 6.19 -15.26 -6.06
C GLY A 28 5.35 -14.04 -6.48
N GLU A 29 4.15 -14.28 -7.01
CA GLU A 29 3.30 -13.22 -7.61
C GLU A 29 2.31 -12.61 -6.61
N THR A 30 1.78 -13.40 -5.66
CA THR A 30 0.78 -12.88 -4.70
C THR A 30 1.37 -11.88 -3.70
N ASN A 31 2.64 -12.08 -3.33
CA ASN A 31 3.29 -11.27 -2.31
C ASN A 31 3.65 -9.85 -2.83
N THR A 32 3.98 -9.73 -4.12
CA THR A 32 4.29 -8.42 -4.73
C THR A 32 3.06 -7.53 -4.83
N ASP A 33 1.91 -8.11 -5.13
CA ASP A 33 0.64 -7.38 -5.26
C ASP A 33 0.12 -6.90 -3.90
N GLU A 34 0.26 -7.74 -2.87
CA GLU A 34 -0.08 -7.36 -1.49
C GLU A 34 0.81 -6.23 -0.98
N ILE A 35 2.13 -6.30 -1.23
CA ILE A 35 3.07 -5.23 -0.88
C ILE A 35 2.74 -3.93 -1.63
N ALA A 36 2.40 -4.01 -2.93
CA ALA A 36 2.00 -2.84 -3.70
C ALA A 36 0.71 -2.21 -3.17
N SER A 37 -0.28 -3.03 -2.80
CA SER A 37 -1.53 -2.59 -2.20
C SER A 37 -1.30 -1.91 -0.85
N LEU A 38 -0.45 -2.48 0.01
CA LEU A 38 -0.06 -1.89 1.30
C LEU A 38 0.64 -0.54 1.13
N ASN A 39 1.58 -0.45 0.17
CA ASN A 39 2.25 0.82 -0.14
C ASN A 39 1.25 1.88 -0.60
N ARG A 40 0.28 1.51 -1.45
CA ARG A 40 -0.78 2.42 -1.90
C ARG A 40 -1.67 2.88 -0.74
N MET A 41 -2.07 1.96 0.14
CA MET A 41 -2.90 2.28 1.30
C MET A 41 -2.17 3.21 2.27
N LEU A 42 -0.90 2.94 2.58
CA LEU A 42 -0.07 3.82 3.41
C LEU A 42 0.06 5.22 2.77
N GLY A 43 0.27 5.27 1.45
CA GLY A 43 0.40 6.53 0.73
C GLY A 43 -0.88 7.36 0.78
N ALA A 44 -2.04 6.73 0.62
CA ALA A 44 -3.34 7.39 0.72
C ALA A 44 -3.58 7.96 2.13
N VAL A 45 -3.22 7.22 3.18
CA VAL A 45 -3.33 7.70 4.57
C VAL A 45 -2.42 8.90 4.79
N LEU A 46 -1.15 8.85 4.37
CA LEU A 46 -0.23 9.97 4.55
C LEU A 46 -0.62 11.19 3.70
N THR A 47 -1.21 11.00 2.52
CA THR A 47 -1.81 12.12 1.75
C THR A 47 -2.94 12.77 2.53
N TYR A 48 -3.86 11.98 3.08
CA TYR A 48 -4.98 12.50 3.86
C TYR A 48 -4.50 13.25 5.11
N LEU A 49 -3.52 12.70 5.83
CA LEU A 49 -2.94 13.36 7.01
C LEU A 49 -2.09 14.58 6.68
N SER A 50 -1.64 14.73 5.43
CA SER A 50 -0.90 15.92 4.98
C SER A 50 -1.80 17.08 4.56
N ASP A 51 -3.12 16.88 4.56
CA ASP A 51 -4.07 17.93 4.25
C ASP A 51 -4.18 18.88 5.44
N ASP A 52 -3.96 20.17 5.19
CA ASP A 52 -4.00 21.23 6.20
C ASP A 52 -5.39 21.37 6.86
N GLU A 53 -6.45 20.80 6.26
CA GLU A 53 -7.79 20.72 6.88
C GLU A 53 -7.89 19.64 7.97
N VAL A 54 -6.96 18.68 8.03
CA VAL A 54 -6.94 17.60 9.02
C VAL A 54 -6.13 18.04 10.24
N GLU A 55 -6.75 18.86 11.10
CA GLU A 55 -6.12 19.44 12.30
C GLU A 55 -5.76 18.43 13.41
N GLU A 56 -6.22 17.17 13.34
CA GLU A 56 -6.13 16.24 14.47
C GLU A 56 -4.76 15.55 14.63
N ILE A 57 -3.95 15.47 13.58
CA ILE A 57 -2.66 14.75 13.60
C ILE A 57 -1.59 15.59 12.91
N ASP A 58 -0.56 15.96 13.67
CA ASP A 58 0.66 16.54 13.10
C ASP A 58 1.45 15.46 12.35
N ILE A 59 1.40 15.51 11.02
CA ILE A 59 2.14 14.57 10.16
C ILE A 59 3.65 14.63 10.40
N GLU A 60 4.19 15.79 10.79
CA GLU A 60 5.63 15.95 11.00
C GLU A 60 6.09 15.09 12.18
N PHE A 61 5.29 15.01 13.24
CA PHE A 61 5.56 14.13 14.37
C PHE A 61 5.66 12.66 13.93
N LEU A 62 4.76 12.18 13.05
CA LEU A 62 4.81 10.81 12.54
C LEU A 62 6.07 10.54 11.71
N LEU A 63 6.44 11.49 10.84
CA LEU A 63 7.61 11.38 9.98
C LEU A 63 8.93 11.41 10.75
N GLU A 64 8.98 12.12 11.89
CA GLU A 64 10.16 12.18 12.77
C GLU A 64 10.28 10.97 13.70
N ASN A 65 9.16 10.43 14.18
CA ASN A 65 9.15 9.36 15.19
C ASN A 65 9.05 7.95 14.60
N THR A 66 8.94 7.82 13.27
CA THR A 66 8.87 6.53 12.58
C THR A 66 10.08 6.35 11.67
N GLU A 67 10.94 5.39 12.01
CA GLU A 67 12.15 5.10 11.24
C GLU A 67 11.81 4.76 9.78
N GLY A 68 12.48 5.42 8.83
CA GLY A 68 12.33 5.18 7.40
C GLY A 68 11.04 5.73 6.76
N LEU A 69 10.07 6.21 7.55
CA LEU A 69 8.79 6.70 7.01
C LEU A 69 8.96 7.97 6.16
N ARG A 70 9.81 8.91 6.59
CA ARG A 70 10.11 10.11 5.81
C ARG A 70 10.73 9.80 4.45
N GLU A 71 11.75 8.96 4.43
CA GLU A 71 12.42 8.57 3.18
C GLU A 71 11.48 7.80 2.25
N TRP A 72 10.66 6.91 2.81
CA TRP A 72 9.64 6.20 2.05
C TRP A 72 8.61 7.17 1.47
N TRP A 73 8.15 8.13 2.28
CA TRP A 73 7.15 9.11 1.88
C TRP A 73 7.63 10.02 0.77
N ASP A 74 8.86 10.51 0.85
CA ASP A 74 9.46 11.32 -0.21
C ASP A 74 9.58 10.55 -1.53
N LYS A 75 10.02 9.29 -1.47
CA LYS A 75 10.07 8.40 -2.66
C LYS A 75 8.68 8.16 -3.24
N PHE A 76 7.70 7.89 -2.38
CA PHE A 76 6.32 7.65 -2.80
C PHE A 76 5.73 8.89 -3.49
N ARG A 77 5.85 10.09 -2.90
CA ARG A 77 5.34 11.33 -3.50
C ARG A 77 5.98 11.63 -4.86
N GLU A 78 7.28 11.41 -4.99
CA GLU A 78 7.98 11.61 -6.25
C GLU A 78 7.50 10.63 -7.33
N SER A 79 7.36 9.35 -6.99
CA SER A 79 6.84 8.33 -7.91
C SER A 79 5.38 8.59 -8.28
N ASN A 80 4.56 8.93 -7.29
CA ASN A 80 3.13 9.21 -7.48
C ASN A 80 2.92 10.47 -8.34
N ARG A 81 3.73 11.53 -8.13
CA ARG A 81 3.70 12.72 -8.98
C ARG A 81 3.98 12.38 -10.44
N LYS A 82 5.00 11.56 -10.71
CA LYS A 82 5.33 11.13 -12.09
C LYS A 82 4.20 10.32 -12.72
N SER A 83 3.64 9.36 -11.97
CA SER A 83 2.52 8.55 -12.44
C SER A 83 1.31 9.42 -12.79
N ILE A 84 0.95 10.35 -11.91
CA ILE A 84 -0.17 11.27 -12.12
C ILE A 84 0.14 12.21 -13.30
N GLU A 85 1.36 12.72 -13.43
CA GLU A 85 1.75 13.58 -14.55
C GLU A 85 1.62 12.86 -15.90
N GLU A 86 2.04 11.60 -15.97
CA GLU A 86 1.89 10.76 -17.16
C GLU A 86 0.41 10.47 -17.46
N GLU A 87 -0.38 10.13 -16.45
CA GLU A 87 -1.82 9.88 -16.58
C GLU A 87 -2.56 11.14 -17.07
N ILE A 88 -2.23 12.31 -16.52
CA ILE A 88 -2.77 13.59 -16.97
C ILE A 88 -2.38 13.86 -18.42
N LYS A 89 -1.11 13.68 -18.79
CA LYS A 89 -0.66 13.91 -20.18
C LYS A 89 -1.38 13.01 -21.18
N GLN A 90 -1.56 11.74 -20.83
CA GLN A 90 -2.31 10.80 -21.66
C GLN A 90 -3.77 11.23 -21.77
N SER A 91 -4.42 11.50 -20.64
CA SER A 91 -5.83 11.91 -20.59
C SER A 91 -6.07 13.20 -21.38
N LEU A 92 -5.21 14.21 -21.23
CA LEU A 92 -5.32 15.47 -21.97
C LEU A 92 -5.07 15.29 -23.48
N GLY A 93 -4.26 14.30 -23.88
CA GLY A 93 -4.00 14.00 -25.29
C GLY A 93 -5.21 13.42 -26.04
N GLU A 94 -6.16 12.82 -25.32
CA GLU A 94 -7.37 12.22 -25.87
C GLU A 94 -8.55 13.20 -25.96
N LEU A 95 -8.47 14.35 -25.28
CA LEU A 95 -9.53 15.35 -25.25
C LEU A 95 -9.63 16.15 -26.54
N SER A 96 -10.84 16.60 -26.85
CA SER A 96 -11.10 17.55 -27.93
C SER A 96 -10.59 18.96 -27.60
N LEU A 97 -10.44 19.79 -28.63
CA LEU A 97 -9.99 21.17 -28.46
C LEU A 97 -10.93 22.00 -27.56
N GLU A 98 -12.23 21.76 -27.63
CA GLU A 98 -13.23 22.46 -26.80
C GLU A 98 -13.09 22.08 -25.32
N GLU A 99 -12.89 20.80 -25.01
CA GLU A 99 -12.65 20.32 -23.64
C GLU A 99 -11.34 20.85 -23.07
N LEU A 100 -10.28 20.88 -23.89
CA LEU A 100 -8.99 21.48 -23.50
C LEU A 100 -9.10 22.98 -23.23
N GLU A 101 -9.95 23.68 -23.98
CA GLU A 101 -10.19 25.12 -23.79
C GLU A 101 -10.97 25.39 -22.49
N GLN A 102 -11.97 24.57 -22.16
CA GLN A 102 -12.66 24.64 -20.87
C GLN A 102 -11.71 24.43 -19.68
N ILE A 103 -10.84 23.42 -19.76
CA ILE A 103 -9.83 23.14 -18.72
C ILE A 103 -8.86 24.33 -18.59
N ARG A 104 -8.41 24.89 -19.71
CA ARG A 104 -7.50 26.05 -19.71
C ARG A 104 -8.12 27.25 -19.01
N GLU A 105 -9.41 27.51 -19.19
CA GLU A 105 -10.08 28.65 -18.57
C GLU A 105 -10.24 28.44 -17.05
N GLN A 106 -10.63 27.25 -16.61
CA GLN A 106 -10.69 26.90 -15.18
C GLN A 106 -9.34 27.06 -14.47
N ILE A 107 -8.22 26.77 -15.16
CA ILE A 107 -6.87 26.94 -14.60
C ILE A 107 -6.51 28.42 -14.47
N LYS A 108 -6.93 29.29 -15.39
CA LYS A 108 -6.69 30.73 -15.29
C LYS A 108 -7.43 31.33 -14.10
N GLU A 109 -8.71 30.97 -13.92
CA GLU A 109 -9.54 31.48 -12.82
C GLU A 109 -8.95 31.15 -11.44
N LYS A 110 -8.28 30.01 -11.28
CA LYS A 110 -7.60 29.64 -10.02
C LYS A 110 -6.28 30.38 -9.75
N LYS A 111 -5.72 31.06 -10.75
CA LYS A 111 -4.46 31.81 -10.63
C LYS A 111 -4.66 33.31 -10.40
N GLU A 112 -5.90 33.80 -10.49
CA GLU A 112 -6.32 35.15 -10.08
C GLU A 112 -6.77 35.14 -8.61
#